data_AF-K0IF39-F1
#
_entry.id   AF-K0IF39-F1
#
_cell.length_a   1.000
_cell.length_b   1.000
_cell.length_c   1.000
_cell.angle_alpha   90.00
_cell.angle_beta   90.00
_cell.angle_gamma   90.00
#
_symmetry.space_group_name_H-M   'P 1'
#
loop_
_entity.id
_entity.type
_entity.pdbx_description
1 polymer ?
#
loop_
_entity_poly.entity_id
_entity_poly.type
_entity_poly.pdbx_seq_one_letter_code
_entity_poly.pdbx_strand_id
1 'polypeptide(L)' 'MVDTTETISCPICDIPFDTRDELERHSRKTHATITTKEATPKGSTPAMEERVQSRTEEKGKGETPEQT' A
#
# COMPACT_ATOMS: atom_id res chain seq x y z
N MET A 1 8.80 22.93 -13.58
CA MET A 1 7.51 23.13 -12.90
C MET A 1 6.60 22.04 -13.44
N VAL A 2 6.32 21.01 -12.65
CA VAL A 2 5.32 20.00 -13.04
C VAL A 2 4.21 20.16 -12.01
N ASP A 3 3.11 20.77 -12.45
CA ASP A 3 1.86 20.77 -11.69
C ASP A 3 1.33 19.34 -11.78
N THR A 4 1.73 18.52 -10.82
CA THR A 4 1.14 17.21 -10.60
C THR A 4 -0.25 17.44 -10.02
N THR A 5 -1.21 17.80 -10.87
CA THR A 5 -2.62 17.68 -10.52
C THR A 5 -2.90 16.19 -10.41
N GLU A 6 -2.98 15.69 -9.17
CA GLU A 6 -3.28 14.29 -8.85
C GLU A 6 -4.74 13.99 -9.25
N THR A 7 -4.96 13.82 -10.55
CA THR A 7 -6.24 13.38 -11.09
C THR A 7 -6.45 11.91 -10.76
N ILE A 8 -7.69 11.56 -10.41
CA ILE A 8 -8.06 10.23 -9.98
C ILE A 8 -8.82 9.57 -11.13
N SER A 9 -8.27 8.50 -11.71
CA SER A 9 -8.91 7.78 -12.81
C SER A 9 -9.84 6.67 -12.33
N CYS A 10 -10.88 6.37 -13.11
CA CYS A 10 -11.78 5.26 -12.81
C CYS A 10 -11.12 3.90 -13.11
N PRO A 11 -11.07 2.94 -12.18
CA PRO A 11 -10.44 1.64 -12.43
C PRO A 11 -11.19 0.75 -13.44
N ILE A 12 -12.40 1.14 -13.87
CA ILE A 12 -13.25 0.34 -14.77
C ILE A 12 -13.18 0.87 -16.21
N CYS A 13 -13.09 2.19 -16.38
CA CYS A 13 -13.09 2.84 -17.70
C CYS A 13 -11.96 3.85 -17.92
N ASP A 14 -11.06 4.00 -16.95
CA ASP A 14 -9.88 4.86 -16.95
C ASP A 14 -10.15 6.36 -17.22
N ILE A 15 -11.38 6.81 -16.97
CA ILE A 15 -11.73 8.23 -17.11
C ILE A 15 -11.09 9.02 -15.97
N PRO A 16 -10.29 10.07 -16.26
CA PRO A 16 -9.68 10.92 -15.24
C PRO A 16 -10.69 11.93 -14.67
N PHE A 17 -10.67 12.10 -13.36
CA PHE A 17 -11.47 13.08 -12.61
C PHE A 17 -10.59 13.97 -11.75
N ASP A 18 -11.02 15.20 -11.54
CA ASP A 18 -10.32 16.18 -10.70
C ASP A 18 -10.56 15.90 -9.20
N THR A 19 -11.74 15.34 -8.88
CA THR A 19 -12.13 15.04 -7.51
C THR A 19 -12.65 13.62 -7.31
N ARG A 20 -12.52 13.13 -6.08
CA ARG A 20 -13.05 11.83 -5.65
C ARG A 20 -14.57 11.77 -5.73
N ASP A 21 -15.27 12.85 -5.42
CA ASP A 21 -16.75 12.90 -5.44
C ASP A 21 -17.28 12.67 -6.87
N GLU A 22 -16.62 13.28 -7.86
CA GLU A 22 -16.96 13.08 -9.27
C GLU A 22 -16.73 11.65 -9.71
N LEU A 23 -15.60 11.04 -9.32
CA LEU A 23 -15.33 9.63 -9.59
C LEU A 23 -16.37 8.72 -8.93
N GLU A 24 -16.75 8.97 -7.67
CA GLU A 24 -17.76 8.18 -6.97
C GLU A 24 -19.12 8.29 -7.65
N ARG A 25 -19.53 9.52 -8.02
CA ARG A 25 -20.79 9.74 -8.72
C ARG A 25 -20.76 9.12 -10.12
N HIS A 26 -19.63 9.21 -10.82
CA HIS A 26 -19.41 8.55 -12.11
C HIS A 26 -19.52 7.03 -11.97
N SER A 27 -18.83 6.44 -11.00
CA SER A 27 -18.89 5.00 -10.74
C SER A 27 -20.31 4.58 -10.40
N ARG A 28 -21.03 5.32 -9.54
CA ARG A 28 -22.42 4.97 -9.19
C ARG A 28 -23.39 5.05 -10.37
N LYS A 29 -23.19 5.96 -11.33
CA LYS A 29 -24.08 6.14 -12.48
C LYS A 29 -23.73 5.24 -13.66
N THR A 30 -22.43 5.10 -13.95
CA THR A 30 -21.90 4.40 -15.13
C THR A 30 -21.58 2.95 -14.82
N HIS A 31 -21.07 2.71 -13.63
CA HIS A 31 -20.65 1.41 -13.13
C HIS A 31 -21.46 1.06 -11.88
N ALA A 32 -22.77 1.21 -11.96
CA ALA A 32 -23.73 0.90 -10.90
C ALA A 32 -23.75 -0.60 -10.55
N THR A 33 -22.58 -1.24 -10.46
CA THR A 33 -22.35 -2.57 -9.94
C THR A 33 -22.35 -2.41 -8.43
N ILE A 34 -23.41 -2.94 -7.83
CA ILE A 34 -23.68 -3.00 -6.40
C ILE A 34 -22.43 -3.50 -5.66
N THR A 35 -21.56 -2.60 -5.19
CA THR A 35 -20.52 -2.96 -4.22
C THR A 35 -21.03 -2.58 -2.84
N THR A 36 -21.78 -3.52 -2.29
CA THR A 36 -22.22 -3.50 -0.91
C THR A 36 -21.00 -3.52 0.01
N LYS A 37 -20.91 -2.47 0.84
CA LYS A 37 -20.34 -2.49 2.20
C LYS A 37 -18.83 -2.70 2.27
N GLU A 38 -18.08 -1.60 2.24
CA GLU A 38 -17.05 -1.23 3.22
C GLU A 38 -16.31 0.03 2.72
N ALA A 39 -16.87 1.19 3.06
CA ALA A 39 -16.19 2.46 2.88
C ALA A 39 -15.05 2.57 3.90
N THR A 40 -13.83 2.18 3.50
CA THR A 40 -12.62 2.78 4.08
C THR A 40 -11.91 3.58 3.00
N PRO A 41 -11.84 4.92 3.12
CA PRO A 41 -10.98 5.73 2.28
C PRO A 41 -9.55 5.53 2.76
N LYS A 42 -8.84 4.53 2.24
CA LYS A 42 -7.38 4.42 2.44
C LYS A 42 -6.66 5.10 1.29
N GLY A 43 -6.51 6.41 1.43
CA GLY A 43 -5.36 7.08 0.84
C GLY A 43 -4.07 6.52 1.44
N SER A 44 -3.08 6.36 0.58
CA SER A 44 -1.66 6.57 0.84
C SER A 44 -1.07 5.92 2.10
N THR A 45 -0.42 4.77 1.92
CA THR A 45 1.04 4.58 2.16
C THR A 45 1.34 3.07 2.26
N PRO A 46 2.18 2.49 1.38
CA PRO A 46 2.91 1.28 1.71
C PRO A 46 4.10 1.67 2.58
N ALA A 47 3.88 1.85 3.88
CA ALA A 47 4.97 1.96 4.85
C ALA A 47 4.74 0.91 5.93
N MET A 48 4.93 -0.36 5.55
CA MET A 48 5.22 -1.40 6.53
C MET A 48 6.57 -1.05 7.15
N GLU A 49 6.49 -0.46 8.34
CA GLU A 49 7.64 -0.06 9.14
C GLU A 49 8.52 -1.29 9.41
N GLU A 50 9.71 -1.25 8.85
CA GLU A 50 10.82 -2.15 9.15
C GLU A 50 11.21 -1.97 10.63
N ARG A 51 10.67 -2.82 11.50
CA ARG A 51 11.17 -2.99 12.88
C ARG A 51 12.16 -4.14 12.94
N VAL A 52 13.38 -3.84 12.52
CA VAL A 52 14.57 -4.63 12.87
C VAL A 52 15.07 -4.17 14.23
N GLN A 53 14.68 -4.84 15.32
CA GLN A 53 15.38 -4.87 16.61
C GLN A 53 15.04 -6.22 17.27
N SER A 54 15.98 -7.16 17.48
CA SER A 54 16.81 -7.17 18.69
C SER A 54 18.09 -7.99 18.54
N ARG A 55 19.06 -7.57 19.34
CA ARG A 55 20.50 -7.75 19.30
C ARG A 55 20.93 -8.77 20.37
N THR A 56 21.88 -9.64 19.99
CA THR A 56 22.95 -10.32 20.75
C THR A 56 22.62 -11.08 22.06
N GLU A 57 23.00 -12.36 22.09
CA GLU A 57 23.93 -13.03 23.03
C GLU A 57 23.55 -14.51 23.21
N GLU A 58 24.33 -15.45 22.67
CA GLU A 58 24.81 -16.55 23.50
C GLU A 58 26.04 -17.24 22.89
N LYS A 59 27.03 -17.42 23.76
CA LYS A 59 28.39 -17.87 23.49
C LYS A 59 28.39 -19.40 23.35
N GLY A 60 28.26 -19.90 22.12
CA GLY A 60 28.42 -21.32 21.79
C GLY A 60 29.89 -21.67 21.53
N LYS A 61 30.53 -22.26 22.54
CA LYS A 61 31.86 -22.90 22.50
C LYS A 61 31.84 -24.07 21.50
N GLY A 62 32.79 -24.12 20.56
CA GLY A 62 33.12 -25.30 19.75
C GLY A 62 34.57 -25.15 19.31
N GLU A 63 35.53 -25.68 20.06
CA GLU A 63 36.13 -27.01 19.86
C GLU A 63 36.94 -27.06 18.56
N THR A 64 38.22 -26.75 18.68
CA THR A 64 39.26 -27.07 17.71
C THR A 64 39.66 -28.55 17.87
N PRO A 65 39.58 -29.37 16.82
CA PRO A 65 40.36 -30.59 16.76
C PRO A 65 41.55 -30.37 15.82
N GLU A 66 42.70 -29.98 16.37
CA GLU A 66 43.99 -30.26 15.73
C GLU A 66 44.80 -31.12 16.68
N GLN A 67 44.72 -32.42 16.45
CA GLN A 67 45.68 -33.39 16.98
C GLN A 67 46.66 -33.74 15.85
N THR A 68 47.94 -33.43 16.12
CA THR A 68 49.19 -34.05 15.60
C THR A 68 49.52 -33.92 14.11
#